data_AF-A0A109J7L8-F1
#
_entry.id   AF-A0A109J7L8-F1
#
_cell.length_a   1.000
_cell.length_b   1.000
_cell.length_c   1.000
_cell.angle_alpha   90.00
_cell.angle_beta   90.00
_cell.angle_gamma   90.00
#
_symmetry.space_group_name_H-M   'P 1'
#
loop_
_entity.id
_entity.type
_entity.pdbx_description
1 polymer ?
#
loop_
_entity_poly.entity_id
_entity_poly.type
_entity_poly.pdbx_seq_one_letter_code
_entity_poly.pdbx_strand_id
1 'polypeptide(L)'
;MTKLKTPADVPALVDALIAESPDVAAIGDDSYCVVDLDEEVNARIQKILNDFGPRDHLFFDIIDRLKAKGRDYVLPENMRH
;
A
#
# COMPACT_ATOMS: atom_id res chain seq x y z
N MET A 1 -15.34 19.74 -2.53
CA MET A 1 -15.04 18.67 -1.56
C MET A 1 -14.66 17.43 -2.36
N THR A 2 -13.43 16.94 -2.23
CA THR A 2 -13.02 15.67 -2.84
C THR A 2 -13.78 14.55 -2.14
N LYS A 3 -14.47 13.69 -2.89
CA LYS A 3 -15.20 12.56 -2.30
C LYS A 3 -14.18 11.55 -1.77
N LEU A 4 -14.25 11.23 -0.48
CA LEU A 4 -13.38 10.20 0.11
C LEU A 4 -13.70 8.84 -0.50
N LYS A 5 -12.64 8.05 -0.72
CA LYS A 5 -12.73 6.65 -1.14
C LYS A 5 -13.22 5.78 0.01
N THR A 6 -13.68 4.58 -0.33
CA THR A 6 -14.23 3.60 0.62
C THR A 6 -13.38 2.33 0.63
N PRO A 7 -13.57 1.42 1.60
CA PRO A 7 -12.89 0.12 1.60
C PRO A 7 -13.09 -0.69 0.31
N ALA A 8 -14.20 -0.48 -0.40
CA ALA A 8 -14.46 -1.13 -1.69
C ALA A 8 -13.52 -0.69 -2.82
N ASP A 9 -12.86 0.48 -2.67
CA ASP A 9 -11.90 1.00 -3.64
C ASP A 9 -10.46 0.47 -3.41
N VAL A 10 -10.18 -0.04 -2.21
CA VAL A 10 -8.83 -0.51 -1.81
C VAL A 10 -8.29 -1.65 -2.68
N PRO A 11 -9.09 -2.66 -3.09
CA PRO A 11 -8.60 -3.71 -3.97
C PRO A 11 -7.99 -3.18 -5.27
N ALA A 12 -8.64 -2.20 -5.91
CA ALA A 12 -8.15 -1.61 -7.15
C ALA A 12 -6.88 -0.79 -6.95
N LEU A 13 -6.77 -0.07 -5.83
CA LEU A 13 -5.55 0.64 -5.45
C LEU A 13 -4.38 -0.33 -5.28
N VAL A 14 -4.56 -1.39 -4.48
CA VAL A 14 -3.49 -2.35 -4.19
C VAL A 14 -3.06 -3.09 -5.44
N ASP A 15 -4.01 -3.48 -6.30
CA ASP A 15 -3.68 -4.14 -7.57
C ASP A 15 -2.87 -3.23 -8.51
N ALA A 16 -3.19 -1.93 -8.54
CA ALA A 16 -2.41 -0.94 -9.32
C ALA A 16 -1.01 -0.74 -8.75
N LEU A 17 -0.86 -0.64 -7.43
CA LEU A 17 0.45 -0.47 -6.80
C LEU A 17 1.36 -1.69 -6.99
N ILE A 18 0.82 -2.90 -6.84
CA ILE A 18 1.57 -4.16 -7.07
C ILE A 18 1.99 -4.31 -8.54
N ALA A 19 1.18 -3.81 -9.48
CA ALA A 19 1.54 -3.84 -10.90
C ALA A 19 2.75 -2.95 -11.21
N GLU A 20 2.95 -1.86 -10.46
CA GLU A 20 4.12 -0.99 -10.62
C GLU A 20 5.36 -1.52 -9.92
N SER A 21 5.23 -2.06 -8.70
CA SER A 21 6.36 -2.59 -7.95
C SER A 21 6.00 -3.82 -7.11
N PRO A 22 6.80 -4.91 -7.18
CA PRO A 22 6.64 -6.07 -6.32
C PRO A 22 7.02 -5.79 -4.86
N ASP A 23 7.72 -4.69 -4.58
CA ASP A 23 8.19 -4.31 -3.24
C ASP A 23 7.11 -3.61 -2.41
N VAL A 24 5.95 -3.34 -3.02
CA VAL A 24 4.75 -2.89 -2.31
C VAL A 24 4.23 -4.02 -1.41
N ALA A 25 4.26 -3.79 -0.10
CA ALA A 25 3.90 -4.80 0.89
C ALA A 25 3.48 -4.19 2.24
N ALA A 26 2.70 -4.93 3.01
CA ALA A 26 2.49 -4.67 4.43
C ALA A 26 3.77 -4.98 5.22
N ILE A 27 4.03 -4.21 6.27
CA ILE A 27 5.10 -4.46 7.24
C ILE A 27 4.41 -4.66 8.58
N GLY A 28 4.37 -5.90 9.06
CA GLY A 28 3.63 -6.25 10.27
C GLY A 28 2.12 -5.92 10.17
N ASP A 29 1.57 -5.35 11.23
CA ASP A 29 0.14 -5.03 11.37
C ASP A 29 -0.16 -3.52 11.34
N ASP A 30 0.89 -2.70 11.32
CA ASP A 30 0.82 -1.27 11.62
C ASP A 30 1.50 -0.39 10.58
N SER A 31 2.02 -0.96 9.48
CA SER A 31 2.66 -0.20 8.40
C SER A 31 2.58 -0.89 7.04
N TYR A 32 2.86 -0.14 5.97
CA TYR A 32 3.04 -0.67 4.62
C TYR A 32 4.07 0.16 3.84
N CYS A 33 4.79 -0.49 2.92
CA CYS A 33 5.73 0.12 1.99
C CYS A 33 5.04 0.34 0.64
N VAL A 34 5.13 1.57 0.12
CA VAL A 34 4.66 1.96 -1.23
C VAL A 34 5.70 2.85 -1.93
N VAL A 35 6.98 2.54 -1.74
CA VAL A 35 8.09 3.26 -2.37
C VAL A 35 8.97 2.29 -3.11
N ASP A 36 9.57 2.76 -4.20
CA ASP A 36 10.55 2.02 -4.99
C ASP A 36 11.84 2.85 -5.09
N LEU A 37 12.99 2.18 -5.23
CA LEU A 37 14.28 2.85 -5.41
C LEU A 37 14.47 3.32 -6.86
N ASP A 38 13.78 2.71 -7.81
CA ASP A 38 13.71 3.19 -9.19
C ASP A 38 12.85 4.47 -9.24
N GLU A 39 13.47 5.58 -9.66
CA GLU A 39 12.82 6.90 -9.69
C GLU A 39 11.59 6.92 -10.62
N GLU A 40 11.63 6.21 -11.74
CA GLU A 40 10.52 6.16 -12.69
C GLU A 40 9.35 5.35 -12.14
N VAL A 41 9.64 4.21 -11.52
CA VAL A 41 8.64 3.38 -10.82
C VAL A 41 8.01 4.17 -9.68
N ASN A 42 8.83 4.82 -8.85
CA ASN A 42 8.34 5.62 -7.73
C ASN A 42 7.46 6.79 -8.20
N ALA A 43 7.80 7.46 -9.30
CA ALA A 43 6.97 8.50 -9.89
C ALA A 43 5.58 7.97 -10.33
N ARG A 44 5.51 6.75 -10.89
CA ARG A 44 4.23 6.10 -11.25
C ARG A 44 3.42 5.73 -10.02
N ILE A 45 4.06 5.20 -8.98
CA ILE A 45 3.42 4.94 -7.69
C ILE A 45 2.84 6.23 -7.09
N GLN A 46 3.62 7.31 -7.01
CA GLN A 46 3.13 8.60 -6.51
C GLN A 46 1.95 9.13 -7.33
N LYS A 47 1.95 8.92 -8.65
CA LYS A 47 0.82 9.27 -9.50
C LYS A 47 -0.45 8.49 -9.11
N ILE A 48 -0.36 7.17 -8.94
CA ILE A 48 -1.49 6.32 -8.50
C ILE A 48 -2.03 6.80 -7.15
N LEU A 49 -1.15 7.07 -6.20
CA LEU A 49 -1.53 7.54 -4.86
C LEU A 49 -2.21 8.91 -4.89
N ASN A 50 -1.72 9.83 -5.73
CA ASN A 50 -2.32 11.15 -5.92
C ASN A 50 -3.69 11.07 -6.61
N ASP A 51 -3.83 10.23 -7.64
CA ASP A 51 -5.08 10.03 -8.36
C ASP A 51 -6.15 9.35 -7.47
N PHE A 52 -5.73 8.47 -6.55
CA PHE A 52 -6.61 7.86 -5.56
C PHE A 52 -7.11 8.87 -4.52
N GLY A 53 -6.23 9.78 -4.10
CA GLY A 53 -6.51 10.84 -3.14
C GLY A 53 -6.26 10.45 -1.68
N PRO A 54 -6.83 11.22 -0.72
CA PRO A 54 -6.67 10.97 0.71
C PRO A 54 -7.12 9.55 1.08
N ARG A 55 -6.28 8.85 1.84
CA ARG A 55 -6.45 7.42 2.14
C ARG A 55 -6.11 7.02 3.57
N ASP A 56 -5.77 7.98 4.43
CA ASP A 56 -5.35 7.70 5.81
C ASP A 56 -6.45 6.97 6.60
N HIS A 57 -7.71 7.22 6.27
CA HIS A 57 -8.87 6.52 6.84
C HIS A 57 -9.03 5.06 6.35
N LEU A 58 -8.28 4.64 5.32
CA LEU A 58 -8.25 3.29 4.75
C LEU A 58 -6.96 2.56 5.10
N PHE A 59 -6.18 3.08 6.04
CA PHE A 59 -4.85 2.56 6.37
C PHE A 59 -4.84 1.05 6.67
N PHE A 60 -5.72 0.60 7.56
CA PHE A 60 -5.84 -0.82 7.91
C PHE A 60 -6.43 -1.66 6.78
N ASP A 61 -7.39 -1.11 6.00
CA ASP A 61 -7.94 -1.82 4.84
C ASP A 61 -6.85 -2.12 3.78
N ILE A 62 -5.91 -1.19 3.58
CA ILE A 62 -4.77 -1.36 2.67
C ILE A 62 -3.84 -2.47 3.19
N ILE A 63 -3.51 -2.45 4.48
CA ILE A 63 -2.68 -3.49 5.13
C ILE A 63 -3.32 -4.87 4.97
N ASP A 64 -4.60 -4.99 5.33
CA ASP A 64 -5.33 -6.26 5.22
C ASP A 64 -5.39 -6.75 3.78
N ARG A 65 -5.56 -5.84 2.82
CA ARG A 65 -5.58 -6.20 1.40
C ARG A 65 -4.22 -6.67 0.89
N LEU A 66 -3.12 -6.05 1.32
CA LEU A 66 -1.76 -6.48 0.98
C LEU A 66 -1.46 -7.87 1.55
N LYS A 67 -1.83 -8.12 2.81
CA LYS A 67 -1.72 -9.46 3.44
C LYS A 67 -2.57 -10.51 2.73
N ALA A 68 -3.80 -10.18 2.36
CA ALA A 68 -4.66 -11.08 1.59
C ALA A 68 -4.08 -11.44 0.21
N LYS A 69 -3.15 -10.63 -0.30
CA LYS A 69 -2.39 -10.87 -1.54
C LYS A 69 -1.05 -11.59 -1.29
N GLY A 70 -0.73 -11.96 -0.05
CA GLY A 70 0.56 -12.54 0.34
C GLY A 70 1.73 -11.56 0.22
N ARG A 71 1.44 -10.26 0.33
CA ARG A 71 2.42 -9.17 0.25
C ARG A 71 2.65 -8.61 1.64
N ASP A 72 3.26 -9.41 2.50
CA ASP A 72 3.58 -9.04 3.88
C ASP A 72 5.00 -9.44 4.26
N TYR A 73 5.70 -8.50 4.89
CA TYR A 73 6.95 -8.74 5.57
C TYR A 73 6.66 -8.91 7.05
N VAL A 74 6.68 -10.16 7.52
CA VAL A 74 6.63 -10.45 8.95
C VAL A 74 8.00 -10.14 9.53
N LEU A 75 8.08 -9.04 10.30
CA LEU A 75 9.29 -8.76 11.08
C LEU A 75 9.56 -9.94 12.00
N PRO A 76 10.78 -10.52 11.99
CA PRO A 76 11.11 -11.61 12.89
C PRO A 76 10.94 -11.15 14.34
N GLU A 77 10.48 -12.04 15.21
CA GLU A 77 10.07 -11.73 16.60
C GLU A 77 11.15 -11.01 17.41
N ASN A 78 12.43 -11.17 17.03
CA ASN A 78 13.58 -10.53 17.67
C ASN A 78 13.81 -9.05 17.29
N MET A 79 13.03 -8.47 16.37
CA MET A 79 13.08 -7.05 16.00
C MET A 79 11.91 -6.22 16.56
N ARG A 80 10.98 -6.82 17.31
CA ARG A 80 9.97 -6.09 18.06
C ARG A 80 10.62 -5.53 19.34
N HIS A 81 11.10 -4.29 19.29
CA HIS A 81 11.68 -3.57 20.43
C HIS A 81 10.60 -3.01 21.36
#